data_AF-A0A496BZA5-F1
#
_entry.id   AF-A0A496BZA5-F1
#
_cell.length_a   1.000
_cell.length_b   1.000
_cell.length_c   1.000
_cell.angle_alpha   90.00
_cell.angle_beta   90.00
_cell.angle_gamma   90.00
#
_symmetry.space_group_name_H-M   'P 1'
#
loop_
_entity.id
_entity.type
_entity.pdbx_description
1 polymer ?
#
loop_
_entity_poly.entity_id
_entity_poly.type
_entity_poly.pdbx_seq_one_letter_code
_entity_poly.pdbx_strand_id
1 'polypeptide(L)'
;MSNIVTIKGQEIDLTDRKVQCETFGKQFKAEATAYEYIKMCDERIKSYEGYIANLKELREVKQREKAEEHKDELRVLLASMDDEERTKFINSLNR
;
A
#
# COMPACT_ATOMS: atom_id res chain seq x y z
N MET A 1 -16.94 -11.52 -32.25
CA MET A 1 -16.96 -11.15 -30.83
C MET A 1 -16.55 -9.68 -30.75
N SER A 2 -17.24 -8.88 -29.94
CA SER A 2 -16.82 -7.48 -29.71
C SER A 2 -15.56 -7.48 -28.84
N ASN A 3 -14.55 -6.69 -29.21
CA ASN A 3 -13.36 -6.49 -28.38
C ASN A 3 -13.52 -5.31 -27.41
N ILE A 4 -14.71 -4.69 -27.36
CA ILE A 4 -15.03 -3.62 -26.44
C ILE A 4 -15.71 -4.22 -25.21
N VAL A 5 -15.22 -3.85 -24.02
CA VAL A 5 -15.80 -4.24 -22.73
C VAL A 5 -16.15 -3.00 -21.90
N THR A 6 -17.19 -3.08 -21.08
CA THR A 6 -17.56 -2.00 -20.16
C THR A 6 -17.06 -2.30 -18.76
N ILE A 7 -16.22 -1.41 -18.20
CA ILE A 7 -15.71 -1.52 -16.82
C ILE A 7 -15.96 -0.20 -16.11
N LYS A 8 -16.63 -0.27 -14.95
CA LYS A 8 -17.00 0.92 -14.14
C LYS A 8 -17.70 2.01 -14.97
N GLY A 9 -18.52 1.62 -15.95
CA GLY A 9 -19.26 2.53 -16.83
C GLY A 9 -18.44 3.14 -17.98
N GLN A 10 -17.18 2.72 -18.17
CA GLN A 10 -16.33 3.15 -19.28
C GLN A 10 -16.17 2.02 -20.30
N GLU A 11 -16.31 2.34 -21.59
CA GLU A 11 -16.00 1.42 -22.68
C GLU A 11 -14.50 1.36 -22.92
N ILE A 12 -13.97 0.14 -23.01
CA ILE A 12 -12.55 -0.14 -23.12
C ILE A 12 -12.33 -1.06 -24.30
N ASP A 13 -11.51 -0.61 -25.25
CA ASP A 13 -11.09 -1.40 -26.39
C ASP A 13 -9.92 -2.33 -26.02
N LEU A 14 -10.17 -3.64 -26.02
CA LEU A 14 -9.17 -4.68 -25.75
C LEU A 14 -8.21 -4.93 -26.93
N THR A 15 -8.29 -4.16 -28.01
CA THR A 15 -7.28 -4.14 -29.07
C THR A 15 -6.31 -2.97 -28.93
N ASP A 16 -6.71 -1.90 -28.23
CA ASP A 16 -5.81 -0.79 -27.92
C ASP A 16 -4.83 -1.21 -26.82
N ARG A 17 -3.57 -1.39 -27.21
CA ARG A 17 -2.53 -1.86 -26.30
C ARG A 17 -2.18 -0.84 -25.23
N LYS A 18 -2.25 0.45 -25.55
CA LYS A 18 -1.97 1.53 -24.59
C LYS A 18 -3.04 1.55 -23.50
N VAL A 19 -4.32 1.55 -23.90
CA VAL A 19 -5.45 1.54 -22.96
C VAL A 19 -5.42 0.28 -22.08
N GLN A 20 -5.12 -0.89 -22.65
CA GLN A 20 -4.95 -2.11 -21.86
C GLN A 20 -3.81 -2.01 -20.84
N CYS A 21 -2.65 -1.49 -21.24
CA CYS A 21 -1.51 -1.34 -20.32
C CYS A 21 -1.84 -0.43 -19.15
N GLU A 22 -2.53 0.68 -19.42
CA GLU A 22 -2.91 1.67 -18.41
C GLU A 22 -4.01 1.13 -17.48
N THR A 23 -4.95 0.33 -18.00
CA THR A 23 -6.09 -0.16 -17.22
C THR A 23 -5.78 -1.45 -16.46
N PHE A 24 -5.14 -2.42 -17.12
CA PHE A 24 -4.98 -3.79 -16.61
C PHE A 24 -3.52 -4.21 -16.45
N GLY A 25 -2.58 -3.37 -16.90
CA GLY A 25 -1.16 -3.68 -16.90
C GLY A 25 -0.67 -4.40 -18.15
N LYS A 26 0.63 -4.73 -18.15
CA LYS A 26 1.34 -5.21 -19.34
C LYS A 26 1.15 -6.70 -19.64
N GLN A 27 0.43 -7.45 -18.82
CA GLN A 27 0.37 -8.91 -18.90
C GLN A 27 -0.66 -9.43 -19.92
N PHE A 28 -1.69 -8.62 -20.23
CA PHE A 28 -2.77 -9.02 -21.14
C PHE A 28 -2.36 -8.94 -22.62
N LYS A 29 -2.94 -9.83 -23.43
CA LYS A 29 -2.70 -9.94 -24.88
C LYS A 29 -4.03 -9.74 -25.61
N ALA A 30 -4.02 -8.89 -26.64
CA ALA A 30 -5.22 -8.58 -27.42
C ALA A 30 -5.88 -9.84 -28.02
N GLU A 31 -5.09 -10.86 -28.34
CA GLU A 31 -5.53 -12.08 -29.03
C GLU A 31 -5.79 -13.26 -28.07
N ALA A 32 -5.75 -13.03 -26.76
CA ALA A 32 -6.04 -14.07 -25.78
C ALA A 32 -7.52 -14.48 -25.83
N THR A 33 -7.77 -15.77 -25.64
CA THR A 33 -9.11 -16.31 -25.45
C THR A 33 -9.73 -15.83 -24.13
N ALA A 34 -11.05 -15.89 -24.01
CA ALA A 34 -11.74 -15.55 -22.76
C ALA A 34 -11.21 -16.36 -21.56
N TYR A 35 -10.89 -17.64 -21.75
CA TYR A 35 -10.32 -18.49 -20.71
C TYR A 35 -8.94 -18.01 -20.26
N GLU A 36 -8.08 -17.62 -21.20
CA GLU A 36 -6.76 -17.05 -20.87
C GLU A 36 -6.89 -15.71 -20.13
N TYR A 37 -7.83 -14.86 -20.53
CA TYR A 37 -8.14 -13.62 -19.80
C TYR A 37 -8.54 -13.89 -18.35
N ILE A 38 -9.47 -14.83 -18.12
CA ILE A 38 -9.90 -15.21 -16.76
C ILE A 38 -8.70 -15.70 -15.94
N LYS A 39 -7.90 -16.62 -16.48
CA LYS A 39 -6.73 -17.16 -15.79
C LYS A 39 -5.72 -16.07 -15.43
N MET A 40 -5.41 -15.17 -16.36
CA MET A 40 -4.50 -14.05 -16.12
C MET A 40 -5.04 -13.11 -15.02
N CYS A 41 -6.34 -12.81 -15.03
CA CYS A 41 -7.00 -12.04 -13.99
C CYS A 41 -6.86 -12.71 -12.62
N ASP A 42 -7.22 -14.00 -12.49
CA ASP A 42 -7.18 -14.73 -11.22
C ASP A 42 -5.76 -14.76 -10.62
N GLU A 43 -4.76 -15.06 -11.45
CA GLU A 43 -3.36 -15.06 -11.02
C GLU A 43 -2.90 -13.68 -10.53
N ARG A 44 -3.31 -12.61 -11.21
CA ARG A 44 -2.92 -11.25 -10.81
C ARG A 44 -3.65 -10.78 -9.58
N ILE A 45 -4.95 -11.06 -9.46
CA ILE A 45 -5.73 -10.77 -8.24
C ILE A 45 -5.05 -11.41 -7.04
N LYS A 46 -4.76 -12.72 -7.10
CA LYS A 46 -4.07 -13.45 -6.03
C LYS A 46 -2.70 -12.85 -5.70
N SER A 47 -1.92 -12.47 -6.71
CA SER A 47 -0.62 -11.84 -6.51
C SER A 47 -0.75 -10.48 -5.82
N TYR A 48 -1.71 -9.65 -6.22
CA TYR A 48 -1.92 -8.33 -5.63
C TYR A 48 -2.47 -8.42 -4.20
N GLU A 49 -3.36 -9.36 -3.91
CA GLU A 49 -3.81 -9.65 -2.55
C GLU A 49 -2.62 -9.97 -1.64
N GLY A 50 -1.69 -10.82 -2.10
CA GLY A 50 -0.44 -11.13 -1.39
C GLY A 50 0.43 -9.89 -1.17
N TYR A 51 0.65 -9.08 -2.22
CA TYR A 51 1.41 -7.83 -2.07
C TYR A 51 0.75 -6.85 -1.09
N ILE A 52 -0.57 -6.69 -1.15
CA ILE A 52 -1.32 -5.82 -0.25
C ILE A 52 -1.17 -6.29 1.20
N ALA A 53 -1.27 -7.60 1.46
CA ALA A 53 -1.06 -8.17 2.79
C ALA A 53 0.35 -7.86 3.30
N ASN A 54 1.38 -8.18 2.50
CA ASN A 54 2.78 -7.92 2.87
C ASN A 54 3.06 -6.44 3.13
N LEU A 55 2.50 -5.53 2.32
CA LEU A 55 2.67 -4.08 2.49
C LEU A 55 1.98 -3.55 3.76
N LYS A 56 0.82 -4.11 4.13
CA LYS A 56 0.15 -3.78 5.39
C LYS A 56 1.01 -4.18 6.58
N GLU A 57 1.52 -5.42 6.59
CA GLU A 57 2.40 -5.92 7.66
C GLU A 57 3.70 -5.11 7.75
N LEU A 58 4.35 -4.84 6.62
CA LEU A 58 5.56 -4.03 6.59
C LEU A 58 5.32 -2.63 7.17
N ARG A 59 4.20 -1.99 6.81
CA ARG A 59 3.83 -0.68 7.36
C ARG A 59 3.66 -0.73 8.87
N GLU A 60 3.00 -1.75 9.41
CA GLU A 60 2.82 -1.91 10.86
C GLU A 60 4.14 -2.16 11.60
N VAL A 61 5.05 -2.93 11.01
CA VAL A 61 6.41 -3.10 11.53
C VAL A 61 7.15 -1.76 11.57
N LYS A 62 7.15 -1.01 10.46
CA LYS A 62 7.83 0.30 10.41
C LYS A 62 7.22 1.35 11.33
N GLN A 63 5.91 1.31 11.55
CA GLN A 63 5.26 2.16 12.55
C GLN A 63 5.71 1.84 13.97
N ARG A 64 5.85 0.54 14.31
CA ARG A 64 6.34 0.12 15.63
C ARG A 64 7.82 0.47 15.84
N GLU A 65 8.66 0.23 14.84
CA GLU A 65 10.09 0.62 14.89
C GLU A 65 10.22 2.12 15.17
N LYS A 66 9.49 2.97 14.42
CA LYS A 66 9.50 4.42 14.64
C LYS A 66 8.98 4.83 16.01
N ALA A 67 7.95 4.15 16.52
CA ALA A 67 7.42 4.43 17.85
C ALA A 67 8.42 4.08 18.97
N GLU A 68 9.18 2.99 18.81
CA GLU A 68 10.22 2.62 19.77
C GLU A 68 11.43 3.56 19.68
N GLU A 69 11.84 3.98 18.47
CA GLU A 69 12.87 5.01 18.28
C GLU A 69 12.51 6.31 19.00
N HIS A 70 11.31 6.85 18.78
CA HIS A 70 10.84 8.05 19.48
C HIS A 70 10.81 7.86 21.02
N LYS A 71 10.45 6.66 21.49
CA LYS A 71 10.41 6.36 22.92
C LYS A 71 11.81 6.33 23.53
N ASP A 72 12.79 5.80 22.82
CA ASP A 72 14.19 5.79 23.25
C ASP A 72 14.80 7.20 23.20
N GLU A 73 14.50 8.01 22.18
CA GLU A 73 14.86 9.43 22.14
C GLU A 73 14.29 10.20 23.34
N LEU A 74 13.00 10.00 23.65
CA LEU A 74 12.37 10.62 24.82
C LEU A 74 13.00 10.17 26.14
N ARG A 75 13.37 8.89 26.27
CA ARG A 75 14.07 8.37 27.45
C ARG A 75 15.43 9.03 27.64
N VAL A 76 16.21 9.16 26.57
CA VAL A 76 17.52 9.83 26.60
C VAL A 76 17.37 11.29 26.98
N LEU A 77 16.42 12.00 26.35
CA LEU A 77 16.13 13.40 26.67
C LEU A 77 15.77 13.58 28.14
N LEU A 78 14.81 12.78 28.66
CA LEU A 78 14.38 12.86 30.06
C LEU A 78 15.52 12.56 31.02
N ALA A 79 16.40 11.60 30.71
CA ALA A 79 17.55 11.26 31.54
C ALA A 79 18.62 12.38 31.57
N SER A 80 18.69 13.20 30.52
CA SER A 80 19.62 14.33 30.45
C SER A 80 19.14 15.58 31.22
N MET A 81 17.85 15.67 31.53
CA MET A 81 17.24 16.76 32.29
C MET A 81 17.44 16.58 33.81
N ASP A 82 17.63 17.69 34.51
CA ASP A 82 17.54 17.73 35.97
C ASP A 82 16.07 17.61 36.46
N ASP A 83 15.90 17.44 37.78
CA ASP A 83 14.58 17.20 38.37
C ASP A 83 13.63 18.40 38.21
N GLU A 84 14.15 19.64 38.16
CA GLU A 84 13.33 20.85 38.03
C GLU A 84 12.85 21.02 36.57
N GLU A 85 13.74 20.80 35.61
CA GLU A 85 13.45 20.78 34.17
C GLU A 85 12.44 19.68 33.83
N ARG A 86 12.65 18.47 34.36
CA ARG A 86 11.75 17.33 34.15
C ARG A 86 10.36 17.60 34.73
N THR A 87 10.27 18.20 35.91
CA THR A 87 8.99 18.56 36.54
C THR A 87 8.23 19.61 35.72
N LYS A 88 8.92 20.64 35.21
CA LYS A 88 8.31 21.65 34.35
C LYS A 88 7.80 21.05 33.03
N PHE A 89 8.58 20.14 32.43
CA PHE A 89 8.19 19.45 31.20
C PHE A 89 6.97 18.54 31.38
N ILE A 90 6.91 17.74 32.46
CA ILE A 90 5.73 16.90 32.74
C ILE A 90 4.49 17.75 33.00
N ASN A 91 4.63 18.87 33.73
CA ASN A 91 3.53 19.78 34.00
C ASN A 91 2.99 20.49 32.76
N SER A 92 3.81 20.71 31.72
CA SER A 92 3.34 21.30 30.46
C SER A 92 2.60 20.30 29.57
N LEU A 93 2.86 19.00 29.71
CA LEU A 93 2.17 17.92 28.98
C LEU A 93 0.77 17.61 29.55
N ASN A 94 0.54 17.87 30.83
CA ASN A 94 -0.74 17.59 31.52
C ASN A 94 -1.76 18.74 31.42
N ARG A 95 -1.55 19.70 30.51
CA ARG A 95 -2.48 20.81 30.20
C ARG A 95 -3.27 20.52 28.94
#